data_AF-A0A3N5QBW2-F1
#
_entry.id   AF-A0A3N5QBW2-F1
#
_cell.length_a   1.000
_cell.length_b   1.000
_cell.length_c   1.000
_cell.angle_alpha   90.00
_cell.angle_beta   90.00
_cell.angle_gamma   90.00
#
_symmetry.space_group_name_H-M   'P 1'
#
loop_
_entity.id
_entity.type
_entity.pdbx_description
1 polymer ?
#
loop_
_entity_poly.entity_id
_entity_poly.type
_entity_poly.pdbx_seq_one_letter_code
_entity_poly.pdbx_strand_id
1 'polypeptide(L)'
;MQTRLSHSLNYLLLVTACCLIFLAGCDAIGTDSSRFLDPSSVIKASEKPYTRVIEDSMDPAEERWSPEYYPNSTLPTAADLTYKVEDYVIGPNDIMDISILDLFEPGVETVLRRQVSNSGFIDLPLVERVKAEGLTKDQLRQAIIAAYAAGVMQHPTVSITILQERQNTFNILGAIARPGQYNILKKDMRLSDALALGGGMVQTGIQTIYVIR
;
A
#
# COMPACT_ATOMS: atom_id res chain seq x y z
N MET A 1 -72.86 -27.36 -28.93
CA MET A 1 -72.18 -28.56 -29.50
C MET A 1 -70.86 -28.21 -30.22
N GLN A 2 -70.26 -27.04 -29.99
CA GLN A 2 -69.04 -26.58 -30.68
C GLN A 2 -67.75 -26.62 -29.82
N THR A 3 -67.84 -26.86 -28.51
CA THR A 3 -66.69 -26.83 -27.58
C THR A 3 -65.96 -28.16 -27.40
N ARG A 4 -66.53 -29.29 -27.84
CA ARG A 4 -65.85 -30.61 -27.80
C ARG A 4 -64.97 -30.89 -29.02
N LEU A 5 -65.18 -30.19 -30.15
CA LEU A 5 -64.39 -30.37 -31.37
C LEU A 5 -63.03 -29.64 -31.32
N SER A 6 -62.92 -28.53 -30.57
CA SER A 6 -61.66 -27.77 -30.47
C SER A 6 -60.61 -28.47 -29.59
N HIS A 7 -61.04 -29.19 -28.55
CA HIS A 7 -60.13 -29.93 -27.67
C HIS A 7 -59.54 -31.18 -28.33
N SER A 8 -60.30 -31.90 -29.16
CA SER A 8 -59.78 -33.08 -29.88
C SER A 8 -58.83 -32.67 -31.01
N LEU A 9 -59.08 -31.54 -31.69
CA LEU A 9 -58.21 -31.01 -32.74
C LEU A 9 -56.87 -30.52 -32.17
N ASN A 10 -56.89 -29.85 -31.00
CA ASN A 10 -55.68 -29.41 -30.33
C ASN A 10 -54.83 -30.59 -29.83
N TYR A 11 -55.45 -31.66 -29.31
CA TYR A 11 -54.71 -32.87 -28.92
C TYR A 11 -54.09 -33.58 -30.12
N LEU A 12 -54.79 -33.66 -31.25
CA LEU A 12 -54.26 -34.25 -32.48
C LEU A 12 -53.07 -33.44 -33.04
N LEU A 13 -53.16 -32.11 -33.00
CA LEU A 13 -52.06 -31.21 -33.37
C LEU A 13 -50.85 -31.36 -32.44
N LEU A 14 -51.08 -31.53 -31.14
CA LEU A 14 -49.99 -31.68 -30.16
C LEU A 14 -49.28 -33.04 -30.29
N VAL A 15 -50.04 -34.11 -30.55
CA VAL A 15 -49.48 -35.46 -30.76
C VAL A 15 -48.72 -35.54 -32.09
N THR A 16 -49.24 -34.93 -33.15
CA THR A 16 -48.55 -34.89 -34.47
C THR A 16 -47.28 -34.04 -34.43
N ALA A 17 -47.28 -32.91 -33.72
CA ALA A 17 -46.06 -32.10 -33.49
C ALA A 17 -45.00 -32.87 -32.70
N CYS A 18 -45.39 -33.62 -31.66
CA CYS A 18 -44.45 -34.44 -30.89
C CYS A 18 -43.86 -35.59 -31.74
N CYS A 19 -44.67 -36.23 -32.58
CA CYS A 19 -44.21 -37.28 -33.50
C CYS A 19 -43.20 -36.76 -34.54
N LEU A 20 -43.39 -35.54 -35.05
CA LEU A 20 -42.44 -34.92 -35.99
C LEU A 20 -41.09 -34.60 -35.34
N ILE A 21 -41.05 -34.28 -34.05
CA ILE A 21 -39.81 -34.05 -33.30
C ILE A 21 -39.05 -35.37 -33.07
N PHE A 22 -39.76 -36.49 -32.89
CA PHE A 22 -39.12 -37.81 -32.76
C PHE A 22 -38.67 -38.42 -34.10
N LEU A 23 -39.30 -38.03 -35.22
CA LEU A 23 -38.90 -38.46 -36.58
C LEU A 23 -37.73 -37.64 -37.15
N ALA A 24 -37.50 -36.43 -36.64
CA ALA A 24 -36.26 -35.70 -36.85
C ALA A 24 -35.19 -36.29 -35.91
N GLY A 25 -34.54 -37.37 -36.38
CA GLY A 25 -33.47 -38.07 -35.67
C GLY A 25 -32.38 -37.13 -35.13
N CYS A 26 -31.57 -37.66 -34.21
CA CYS A 26 -30.53 -36.97 -33.43
C CYS A 26 -29.45 -36.20 -34.21
N ASP A 27 -29.57 -36.03 -35.53
CA ASP A 27 -28.61 -35.33 -36.39
C ASP A 27 -28.59 -33.80 -36.19
N ALA A 28 -29.50 -33.26 -35.37
CA ALA A 28 -29.54 -31.83 -35.02
C ALA A 28 -28.63 -31.46 -33.83
N ILE A 29 -28.05 -32.44 -33.12
CA ILE A 29 -26.98 -32.20 -32.15
C ILE A 29 -25.69 -32.34 -32.95
N GLY A 30 -25.09 -31.22 -33.33
CA GLY A 30 -23.89 -31.12 -34.18
C GLY A 30 -22.63 -31.78 -33.60
N THR A 31 -22.64 -33.10 -33.50
CA THR A 31 -21.50 -33.94 -33.17
C THR A 31 -21.11 -34.76 -34.39
N ASP A 32 -20.69 -34.10 -35.47
CA ASP A 32 -19.84 -34.79 -36.43
C ASP A 32 -18.94 -33.83 -37.21
N SER A 33 -17.66 -33.81 -36.85
CA SER A 33 -16.58 -33.55 -37.82
C SER A 33 -15.34 -34.42 -37.60
N SER A 34 -15.38 -35.35 -36.64
CA SER A 34 -14.37 -36.40 -36.49
C SER A 34 -14.83 -37.42 -35.47
N ARG A 35 -15.46 -38.51 -35.93
CA ARG A 35 -15.68 -39.71 -35.13
C ARG A 35 -14.32 -40.22 -34.65
N PHE A 36 -14.13 -40.31 -33.33
CA PHE A 36 -12.95 -40.90 -32.68
C PHE A 36 -12.62 -42.34 -33.14
N LEU A 37 -13.55 -43.00 -33.83
CA LEU A 37 -13.47 -44.41 -34.25
C LEU A 37 -13.77 -44.61 -35.75
N ASP A 38 -13.56 -43.61 -36.60
CA ASP A 38 -13.56 -43.84 -38.06
C ASP A 38 -12.16 -44.28 -38.52
N PRO A 39 -11.96 -45.56 -38.90
CA PRO A 39 -10.66 -46.08 -39.30
C PRO A 39 -10.19 -45.57 -40.68
N SER A 40 -11.05 -44.86 -41.42
CA SER A 40 -10.72 -44.31 -42.74
C SER A 40 -10.21 -42.88 -42.71
N SER A 41 -10.37 -42.18 -41.57
CA SER A 41 -9.86 -40.82 -41.39
C SER A 41 -8.58 -40.83 -40.54
N VAL A 42 -7.50 -40.28 -41.07
CA VAL A 42 -6.26 -40.06 -40.29
C VAL A 42 -6.49 -38.94 -39.28
N ILE A 43 -6.04 -39.14 -38.03
CA ILE A 43 -6.02 -38.12 -36.99
C ILE A 43 -5.25 -36.91 -37.54
N LYS A 44 -5.96 -35.82 -37.84
CA LYS A 44 -5.31 -34.56 -38.22
C LYS A 44 -4.56 -34.03 -37.01
N ALA A 45 -3.25 -33.88 -37.14
CA ALA A 45 -2.45 -33.22 -36.11
C ALA A 45 -3.06 -31.83 -35.85
N SER A 46 -3.24 -31.48 -34.59
CA SER A 46 -3.74 -30.17 -34.19
C SER A 46 -2.89 -29.07 -34.83
N GLU A 47 -3.48 -28.23 -35.67
CA GLU A 47 -2.82 -27.09 -36.34
C GLU A 47 -2.32 -26.01 -35.37
N LYS A 48 -2.62 -26.13 -34.08
CA LYS A 48 -2.09 -25.21 -33.07
C LYS A 48 -0.56 -25.34 -33.04
N PRO A 49 0.21 -24.29 -33.38
CA PRO A 49 1.66 -24.35 -33.29
C PRO A 49 2.03 -24.65 -31.84
N TYR A 50 2.84 -25.69 -31.64
CA TYR A 50 3.46 -25.97 -30.36
C TYR A 50 4.39 -24.80 -30.02
N THR A 51 3.85 -23.78 -29.39
CA THR A 51 4.66 -22.70 -28.82
C THR A 51 5.22 -23.26 -27.53
N ARG A 52 6.46 -23.76 -27.57
CA ARG A 52 7.25 -23.83 -26.35
C ARG A 52 7.61 -22.40 -26.02
N VAL A 53 6.88 -21.80 -25.10
CA VAL A 53 7.38 -20.63 -24.39
C VAL A 53 8.69 -21.10 -23.77
N ILE A 54 9.81 -20.60 -24.28
CA ILE A 54 11.08 -20.77 -23.60
C ILE A 54 10.93 -19.94 -22.34
N GLU A 55 10.72 -20.60 -21.22
CA GLU A 55 10.81 -19.94 -19.93
C GLU A 55 12.25 -19.43 -19.79
N ASP A 56 12.40 -18.11 -19.62
CA ASP A 56 13.70 -17.44 -19.57
C ASP A 56 14.51 -17.86 -18.32
N SER A 57 13.87 -18.59 -17.40
CA SER A 57 14.49 -19.21 -16.25
C SER A 57 13.88 -20.60 -15.97
N MET A 58 14.77 -21.56 -15.69
CA MET A 58 14.41 -22.93 -15.32
C MET A 58 14.53 -23.15 -13.81
N ASP A 59 14.53 -22.08 -13.00
CA ASP A 59 14.64 -22.19 -11.56
C ASP A 59 13.23 -22.41 -10.96
N PRO A 60 12.90 -23.62 -10.45
CA PRO A 60 11.61 -23.87 -9.79
C PRO A 60 11.41 -23.00 -8.53
N ALA A 61 12.45 -22.30 -8.06
CA ALA A 61 12.30 -21.28 -7.03
C ALA A 61 11.73 -19.95 -7.57
N GLU A 62 11.93 -19.59 -8.84
CA GLU A 62 11.49 -18.31 -9.41
C GLU A 62 9.98 -18.25 -9.65
N GLU A 63 9.30 -19.36 -9.99
CA GLU A 63 7.82 -19.42 -10.07
C GLU A 63 7.14 -19.06 -8.74
N ARG A 64 7.84 -19.21 -7.61
CA ARG A 64 7.31 -18.86 -6.28
C ARG A 64 7.25 -17.35 -6.02
N TRP A 65 7.98 -16.56 -6.79
CA TRP A 65 8.03 -15.10 -6.69
C TRP A 65 7.05 -14.43 -7.64
N SER A 66 5.85 -15.00 -7.81
CA SER A 66 4.80 -14.33 -8.58
C SER A 66 4.51 -12.96 -7.92
N PRO A 67 4.71 -11.82 -8.61
CA PRO A 67 4.37 -10.50 -8.11
C PRO A 67 2.87 -10.32 -7.81
N GLU A 68 2.05 -11.34 -8.07
CA GLU A 68 0.61 -11.36 -7.91
C GLU A 68 0.13 -10.96 -6.51
N TYR A 69 0.89 -11.24 -5.44
CA TYR A 69 0.41 -10.95 -4.10
C TYR A 69 0.59 -9.47 -3.69
N TYR A 70 1.62 -8.79 -4.22
CA TYR A 70 1.83 -7.36 -4.01
C TYR A 70 2.21 -6.68 -5.34
N PRO A 71 1.20 -6.24 -6.13
CA PRO A 71 1.47 -5.47 -7.33
C PRO A 71 2.20 -4.18 -6.92
N ASN A 72 3.31 -3.85 -7.59
CA ASN A 72 4.25 -2.76 -7.28
C ASN A 72 5.32 -3.06 -6.20
N SER A 73 5.50 -4.32 -5.79
CA SER A 73 6.70 -4.68 -5.03
C SER A 73 7.97 -4.53 -5.88
N THR A 74 9.04 -4.03 -5.26
CA THR A 74 10.36 -3.88 -5.88
C THR A 74 11.40 -4.54 -5.00
N LEU A 75 12.41 -5.16 -5.61
CA LEU A 75 13.53 -5.72 -4.87
C LEU A 75 14.39 -4.60 -4.29
N PRO A 76 14.94 -4.77 -3.07
CA PRO A 76 15.82 -3.78 -2.47
C PRO A 76 17.07 -3.58 -3.34
N THR A 77 17.43 -2.32 -3.54
CA THR A 77 18.61 -1.92 -4.31
C THR A 77 19.78 -1.59 -3.37
N ALA A 78 21.00 -1.50 -3.91
CA ALA A 78 22.17 -1.09 -3.12
C ALA A 78 22.01 0.30 -2.47
N ALA A 79 21.19 1.18 -3.06
CA ALA A 79 20.87 2.48 -2.49
C ALA A 79 20.07 2.39 -1.18
N ASP A 80 19.23 1.36 -1.02
CA ASP A 80 18.41 1.16 0.18
C ASP A 80 19.25 0.74 1.41
N LEU A 81 20.49 0.29 1.19
CA LEU A 81 21.42 -0.05 2.27
C LEU A 81 22.11 1.18 2.88
N THR A 82 22.09 2.30 2.14
CA THR A 82 22.70 3.55 2.57
C THR A 82 21.71 4.37 3.37
N TYR A 83 22.06 4.66 4.62
CA TYR A 83 21.27 5.54 5.47
C TYR A 83 21.44 6.98 5.01
N LYS A 84 20.34 7.61 4.59
CA LYS A 84 20.31 9.05 4.32
C LYS A 84 19.92 9.77 5.61
N VAL A 85 20.81 10.64 6.08
CA VAL A 85 20.52 11.51 7.22
C VAL A 85 19.51 12.55 6.74
N GLU A 86 18.24 12.35 7.08
CA GLU A 86 17.21 13.35 6.88
C GLU A 86 16.99 14.13 8.18
N ASP A 87 16.95 15.45 8.03
CA ASP A 87 16.59 16.35 9.12
C ASP A 87 15.11 16.16 9.46
N TYR A 88 14.79 16.25 10.74
CA TYR A 88 13.41 16.14 11.19
C TYR A 88 12.59 17.31 10.61
N VAL A 89 11.51 16.97 9.93
CA VAL A 89 10.54 17.93 9.38
C VAL A 89 9.37 18.01 10.34
N ILE A 90 9.07 19.22 10.77
CA ILE A 90 8.02 19.49 11.76
C ILE A 90 6.65 19.25 11.12
N GLY A 91 5.80 18.53 11.85
CA GLY A 91 4.45 18.19 11.44
C GLY A 91 3.37 18.65 12.42
N PRO A 92 2.09 18.51 12.04
CA PRO A 92 0.97 18.79 12.95
C PRO A 92 1.00 17.90 14.19
N ASN A 93 0.62 18.49 15.33
CA ASN A 93 0.61 17.93 16.67
C ASN A 93 1.97 17.79 17.37
N ASP A 94 3.08 18.18 16.73
CA ASP A 94 4.39 18.21 17.37
C ASP A 94 4.42 19.21 18.52
N ILE A 95 5.11 18.85 19.61
CA ILE A 95 5.27 19.72 20.78
C ILE A 95 6.73 20.14 20.88
N MET A 96 6.94 21.44 21.04
CA MET A 96 8.27 22.04 21.14
C MET A 96 8.30 23.14 22.19
N ASP A 97 9.46 23.30 22.82
CA ASP A 97 9.79 24.45 23.64
C ASP A 97 10.57 25.45 22.77
N ILE A 98 10.02 26.66 22.64
CA ILE A 98 10.61 27.77 21.91
C ILE A 98 11.12 28.76 22.94
N SER A 99 12.41 28.96 22.95
CA SER A 99 13.08 29.87 23.87
C SER A 99 13.46 31.16 23.15
N ILE A 100 13.03 32.29 23.68
CA ILE A 100 13.26 33.62 23.10
C ILE A 100 13.87 34.53 24.17
N LEU A 101 15.06 35.03 23.90
CA LEU A 101 15.73 36.01 24.77
C LEU A 101 15.10 37.40 24.61
N ASP A 102 14.99 38.13 25.72
CA ASP A 102 14.52 39.53 25.78
C ASP A 102 13.05 39.72 25.35
N LEU A 103 12.23 38.66 25.47
CA LEU A 103 10.86 38.68 24.96
C LEU A 103 9.93 39.65 25.72
N PHE A 104 9.94 39.56 27.05
CA PHE A 104 9.13 40.42 27.92
C PHE A 104 9.99 41.36 28.76
N GLU A 105 11.18 40.90 29.13
CA GLU A 105 12.14 41.65 29.96
C GLU A 105 13.55 41.48 29.38
N PRO A 106 14.35 42.57 29.29
CA PRO A 106 15.74 42.47 28.86
C PRO A 106 16.58 41.61 29.82
N GLY A 107 17.41 40.75 29.26
CA GLY A 107 18.25 39.76 29.96
C GLY A 107 17.55 38.45 30.32
N VAL A 108 16.25 38.30 30.02
CA VAL A 108 15.45 37.14 30.44
C VAL A 108 15.11 36.24 29.27
N GLU A 109 15.46 34.96 29.39
CA GLU A 109 15.08 33.92 28.45
C GLU A 109 13.65 33.44 28.75
N THR A 110 12.73 33.63 27.80
CA THR A 110 11.34 33.19 27.93
C THR A 110 11.13 31.90 27.16
N VAL A 111 10.80 30.83 27.89
CA VAL A 111 10.48 29.51 27.31
C VAL A 111 8.98 29.37 27.09
N LEU A 112 8.59 29.12 25.85
CA LEU A 112 7.21 28.96 25.41
C LEU A 112 7.00 27.53 24.91
N ARG A 113 6.20 26.74 25.63
CA ARG A 113 5.75 25.44 25.14
C ARG A 113 4.62 25.61 24.14
N ARG A 114 4.83 25.19 22.89
CA ARG A 114 3.86 25.29 21.80
C ARG A 114 3.64 23.96 21.12
N GLN A 115 2.40 23.73 20.75
CA GLN A 115 2.00 22.60 19.90
C GLN A 115 1.70 23.13 18.51
N VAL A 116 2.16 22.42 17.48
CA VAL A 116 1.80 22.72 16.08
C VAL A 116 0.33 22.39 15.87
N SER A 117 -0.44 23.40 15.48
CA SER A 117 -1.87 23.25 15.19
C SER A 117 -2.10 22.29 14.01
N ASN A 118 -3.31 21.74 13.90
CA ASN A 118 -3.68 20.89 12.77
C ASN A 118 -3.63 21.61 11.41
N SER A 119 -3.65 22.96 11.42
CA SER A 119 -3.42 23.79 10.24
C SER A 119 -1.94 24.05 9.92
N GLY A 120 -1.02 23.52 10.73
CA GLY A 120 0.43 23.63 10.51
C GLY A 120 1.09 24.90 11.06
N PHE A 121 0.37 25.67 11.90
CA PHE A 121 0.86 26.92 12.48
C PHE A 121 1.14 26.80 13.98
N ILE A 122 2.02 27.67 14.48
CA ILE A 122 2.26 27.90 15.91
C ILE A 122 1.87 29.34 16.28
N ASP A 123 1.27 29.49 17.45
CA ASP A 123 0.89 30.79 17.99
C ASP A 123 1.97 31.29 18.95
N LEU A 124 2.51 32.48 18.68
CA LEU A 124 3.57 33.11 19.45
C LEU A 124 3.11 34.50 19.94
N PRO A 125 3.56 34.97 21.12
CA PRO A 125 3.18 36.28 21.63
C PRO A 125 3.87 37.40 20.85
N LEU A 126 3.22 38.57 20.74
CA LEU A 126 3.72 39.80 20.07
C LEU A 126 3.87 39.70 18.53
N VAL A 127 3.72 38.51 17.96
CA VAL A 127 3.71 38.26 16.52
C VAL A 127 2.45 37.48 16.15
N GLU A 128 2.06 37.51 14.87
CA GLU A 128 1.00 36.63 14.39
C GLU A 128 1.48 35.16 14.33
N ARG A 129 0.57 34.28 13.90
CA ARG A 129 0.87 32.86 13.69
C ARG A 129 2.04 32.65 12.72
N VAL A 130 2.97 31.76 13.09
CA VAL A 130 4.10 31.37 12.25
C VAL A 130 3.85 29.98 11.69
N LYS A 131 4.07 29.77 10.38
CA LYS A 131 3.95 28.45 9.77
C LYS A 131 5.12 27.58 10.23
N ALA A 132 4.83 26.41 10.81
CA ALA A 132 5.83 25.46 11.29
C ALA A 132 5.84 24.15 10.50
N GLU A 133 4.70 23.75 9.94
CA GLU A 133 4.59 22.54 9.13
C GLU A 133 5.49 22.59 7.89
N GLY A 134 6.21 21.49 7.68
CA GLY A 134 7.10 21.30 6.53
C GLY A 134 8.46 21.98 6.68
N LEU A 135 8.71 22.65 7.81
CA LEU A 135 10.00 23.28 8.10
C LEU A 135 10.88 22.37 8.94
N THR A 136 12.18 22.43 8.71
CA THR A 136 13.17 21.91 9.66
C THR A 136 13.30 22.85 10.86
N LYS A 137 13.91 22.36 11.94
CA LYS A 137 14.18 23.16 13.15
C LYS A 137 14.88 24.49 12.83
N ASP A 138 15.87 24.47 11.94
CA ASP A 138 16.61 25.68 11.54
C ASP A 138 15.79 26.64 10.69
N GLN A 139 14.98 26.10 9.79
CA GLN A 139 14.08 26.92 8.97
C GLN A 139 13.01 27.59 9.84
N LEU A 140 12.43 26.86 10.79
CA LEU A 140 11.46 27.42 11.74
C LEU A 140 12.11 28.50 12.60
N ARG A 141 13.32 28.27 13.12
CA ARG A 141 14.08 29.28 13.88
C ARG A 141 14.26 30.57 13.08
N GLN A 142 14.65 30.47 11.81
CA GLN A 142 14.80 31.64 10.94
C GLN A 142 13.46 32.34 10.69
N ALA A 143 12.38 31.58 10.47
CA ALA A 143 11.04 32.14 10.29
C ALA A 143 10.56 32.92 11.53
N ILE A 144 10.82 32.39 12.73
CA ILE A 144 10.49 33.07 13.99
C ILE A 144 11.33 34.34 14.14
N ILE A 145 12.66 34.27 13.90
CA ILE A 145 13.54 35.44 13.94
C ILE A 145 13.02 36.54 13.00
N ALA A 146 12.65 36.19 11.77
CA ALA A 146 12.11 37.13 10.80
C ALA A 146 10.77 37.75 11.25
N ALA A 147 9.88 36.95 11.86
CA ALA A 147 8.61 37.44 12.37
C ALA A 147 8.78 38.47 13.50
N TYR A 148 9.70 38.23 14.44
CA TYR A 148 10.00 39.18 15.52
C TYR A 148 10.80 40.39 15.03
N ALA A 149 11.70 40.20 14.05
CA ALA A 149 12.50 41.26 13.44
C ALA A 149 11.69 42.32 12.71
N ALA A 150 10.49 41.97 12.23
CA ALA A 150 9.65 42.87 11.43
C ALA A 150 9.05 44.05 12.21
N GLY A 151 9.04 44.02 13.54
CA GLY A 151 8.47 45.13 14.32
C GLY A 151 8.52 45.00 15.84
N VAL A 152 9.09 43.92 16.38
CA VAL A 152 9.13 43.68 17.83
C VAL A 152 10.54 43.85 18.39
N MET A 153 11.57 43.27 17.75
CA MET A 153 12.96 43.26 18.24
C MET A 153 13.95 43.31 17.10
N GLN A 154 15.12 43.94 17.27
CA GLN A 154 16.12 44.00 16.19
C GLN A 154 16.95 42.70 16.05
N HIS A 155 17.28 42.04 17.16
CA HIS A 155 18.14 40.85 17.17
C HIS A 155 17.60 39.77 18.13
N PRO A 156 16.44 39.15 17.82
CA PRO A 156 15.88 38.11 18.68
C PRO A 156 16.77 36.86 18.64
N THR A 157 17.19 36.39 19.81
CA THR A 157 17.89 35.11 19.94
C THR A 157 16.88 34.02 20.25
N VAL A 158 16.74 33.07 19.33
CA VAL A 158 15.71 32.01 19.39
C VAL A 158 16.37 30.63 19.40
N SER A 159 15.99 29.81 20.37
CA SER A 159 16.32 28.39 20.45
C SER A 159 15.05 27.54 20.39
N ILE A 160 15.11 26.38 19.73
CA ILE A 160 13.96 25.48 19.59
C ILE A 160 14.39 24.08 20.01
N THR A 161 13.62 23.49 20.92
CA THR A 161 13.79 22.11 21.37
C THR A 161 12.50 21.36 21.12
N ILE A 162 12.54 20.32 20.28
CA ILE A 162 11.38 19.47 20.02
C ILE A 162 11.29 18.45 21.17
N LEU A 163 10.17 18.47 21.90
CA LEU A 163 9.97 17.61 23.07
C LEU A 163 9.32 16.29 22.70
N GLN A 164 8.34 16.37 21.80
CA GLN A 164 7.61 15.22 21.32
C GLN A 164 7.64 15.28 19.80
N GLU A 165 8.65 14.61 19.25
CA GLU A 165 8.62 14.21 17.85
C GLU A 165 7.46 13.22 17.67
N ARG A 166 6.79 13.28 16.51
CA ARG A 166 5.91 12.19 16.09
C ARG A 166 6.65 10.88 16.29
N GLN A 167 6.08 9.98 17.09
CA GLN A 167 6.69 8.69 17.32
C GLN A 167 6.76 7.97 15.98
N ASN A 168 7.96 7.88 15.42
CA ASN A 168 8.20 7.02 14.27
C ASN A 168 8.01 5.59 14.76
N THR A 169 6.87 5.00 14.45
CA THR A 169 6.55 3.61 14.81
C THR A 169 6.50 2.74 13.57
N PHE A 170 6.81 1.47 13.73
CA PHE A 170 6.58 0.45 12.71
C PHE A 170 5.79 -0.71 13.31
N ASN A 171 5.11 -1.46 12.45
CA ASN A 171 4.38 -2.66 12.84
C ASN A 171 5.08 -3.88 12.26
N ILE A 172 5.26 -4.93 13.07
CA ILE A 172 5.64 -6.25 12.56
C ILE A 172 4.50 -7.23 12.78
N LEU A 173 4.17 -7.95 11.71
CA LEU A 173 3.10 -8.94 11.66
C LEU A 173 3.64 -10.22 11.00
N GLY A 174 2.94 -11.34 11.18
CA GLY A 174 3.27 -12.63 10.58
C GLY A 174 4.05 -13.56 11.52
N ALA A 175 4.96 -14.35 10.96
CA ALA A 175 5.68 -15.42 11.65
C ALA A 175 6.84 -14.92 12.55
N ILE A 176 6.54 -13.96 13.42
CA ILE A 176 7.45 -13.39 14.41
C ILE A 176 7.01 -13.73 15.83
N ALA A 177 7.95 -13.78 16.78
CA ALA A 177 7.64 -14.22 18.14
C ALA A 177 6.68 -13.28 18.87
N ARG A 178 6.81 -11.96 18.64
CA ARG A 178 5.98 -10.92 19.25
C ARG A 178 5.50 -9.95 18.17
N PRO A 179 4.37 -10.23 17.50
CA PRO A 179 3.78 -9.28 16.56
C PRO A 179 3.21 -8.08 17.33
N GLY A 180 3.34 -6.88 16.75
CA GLY A 180 2.87 -5.65 17.39
C GLY A 180 3.49 -4.39 16.82
N GLN A 181 3.14 -3.26 17.46
CA GLN A 181 3.68 -1.94 17.16
C GLN A 181 4.94 -1.68 18.01
N TYR A 182 5.97 -1.14 17.37
CA TYR A 182 7.25 -0.84 17.97
C TYR A 182 7.69 0.58 17.61
N ASN A 183 8.48 1.19 18.49
CA ASN A 183 9.07 2.51 18.25
C ASN A 183 10.42 2.39 17.54
N ILE A 184 10.67 3.29 16.59
CA ILE A 184 11.98 3.45 15.94
C ILE A 184 12.88 4.20 16.90
N LEU A 185 13.83 3.49 17.51
CA LEU A 185 14.71 4.03 18.55
C LEU A 185 15.88 4.85 17.98
N LYS A 186 16.27 4.57 16.74
CA LYS A 186 17.41 5.19 16.06
C LYS A 186 17.06 5.43 14.59
N LYS A 187 17.55 6.52 14.00
CA LYS A 187 17.21 6.85 12.62
C LYS A 187 17.80 5.86 11.59
N ASP A 188 18.90 5.18 11.93
CA ASP A 188 19.58 4.18 11.10
C ASP A 188 19.11 2.75 11.37
N MET A 189 17.89 2.58 11.89
CA MET A 189 17.35 1.27 12.24
C MET A 189 17.21 0.36 11.03
N ARG A 190 17.82 -0.83 11.10
CA ARG A 190 17.76 -1.84 10.04
C ARG A 190 16.62 -2.81 10.26
N LEU A 191 16.18 -3.48 9.19
CA LEU A 191 15.19 -4.56 9.27
C LEU A 191 15.63 -5.67 10.22
N SER A 192 16.94 -5.98 10.28
CA SER A 192 17.50 -6.94 11.24
C SER A 192 17.25 -6.53 12.69
N ASP A 193 17.40 -5.24 13.01
CA ASP A 193 17.17 -4.72 14.36
C ASP A 193 15.69 -4.78 14.71
N ALA A 194 14.81 -4.46 13.74
CA ALA A 194 13.37 -4.58 13.89
C ALA A 194 12.94 -6.03 14.20
N LEU A 195 13.47 -7.00 13.45
CA LEU A 195 13.20 -8.42 13.68
C LEU A 195 13.70 -8.89 15.06
N ALA A 196 14.84 -8.39 15.51
CA ALA A 196 15.38 -8.68 16.83
C ALA A 196 14.47 -8.14 17.94
N LEU A 197 13.92 -6.93 17.81
CA LEU A 197 12.94 -6.38 18.76
C LEU A 197 11.65 -7.19 18.82
N GLY A 198 11.22 -7.74 17.69
CA GLY A 198 10.08 -8.67 17.61
C GLY A 198 10.35 -10.05 18.22
N GLY A 199 11.55 -10.30 18.75
CA GLY A 199 11.93 -11.58 19.35
C GLY A 199 12.36 -12.64 18.32
N GLY A 200 12.65 -12.24 17.09
CA GLY A 200 13.07 -13.14 16.02
C GLY A 200 11.93 -13.90 15.37
N MET A 201 12.28 -14.62 14.30
CA MET A 201 11.33 -15.37 13.47
C MET A 201 11.04 -16.74 14.11
N VAL A 202 9.78 -17.13 14.16
CA VAL A 202 9.35 -18.40 14.80
C VAL A 202 9.45 -19.57 13.81
N GLN A 203 9.31 -19.29 12.52
CA GLN A 203 9.34 -20.29 11.46
C GLN A 203 10.65 -20.24 10.69
N THR A 204 11.21 -21.42 10.41
CA THR A 204 12.38 -21.58 9.55
C THR A 204 11.96 -21.65 8.07
N GLY A 205 12.85 -21.25 7.17
CA GLY A 205 12.60 -21.33 5.72
C GLY A 205 11.77 -20.16 5.15
N ILE A 206 11.70 -19.03 5.85
CA ILE A 206 11.13 -17.80 5.29
C ILE A 206 12.16 -17.21 4.32
N GLN A 207 11.80 -17.14 3.04
CA GLN A 207 12.65 -16.64 1.97
C GLN A 207 12.43 -15.14 1.68
N THR A 208 11.27 -14.61 2.06
CA THR A 208 10.83 -13.27 1.66
C THR A 208 10.24 -12.52 2.85
N ILE A 209 10.63 -11.24 2.98
CA ILE A 209 10.06 -10.30 3.94
C ILE A 209 9.59 -9.07 3.14
N TYR A 210 8.38 -8.62 3.42
CA TYR A 210 7.81 -7.43 2.80
C TYR A 210 7.93 -6.22 3.73
N VAL A 211 8.33 -5.08 3.16
CA VAL A 211 8.36 -3.79 3.84
C VAL A 211 7.39 -2.87 3.11
N ILE A 212 6.38 -2.37 3.83
CA ILE A 212 5.37 -1.46 3.31
C ILE A 212 5.71 -0.08 3.89
N ARG A 213 5.93 0.91 3.02
CA ARG A 213 6.28 2.29 3.34
C ARG A 213 5.43 3.26 2.54
#